data_AF-A0A840MPS9-F1
#
_entry.id   AF-A0A840MPS9-F1
#
_cell.length_a   1.000
_cell.length_b   1.000
_cell.length_c   1.000
_cell.angle_alpha   90.00
_cell.angle_beta   90.00
_cell.angle_gamma   90.00
#
_symmetry.space_group_name_H-M   'P 1'
#
loop_
_entity.id
_entity.type
_entity.pdbx_description
1 polymer ?
#
loop_
_entity_poly.entity_id
_entity_poly.type
_entity_poly.pdbx_seq_one_letter_code
_entity_poly.pdbx_strand_id
1 'polypeptide(L)'
;MKKYLFWLGLLAGVAQAAEWQALRLNDPNLHSIDQSRILIDGTVLTYWRKVVFSSPQVVRQGQAASGLFRERLDCTQHSLLTLNWVLFDRLGQPLDQSTGADKEATTIMPDSLADQLEVAMCRLIGQKRQPVTTSRPDTASPAQSPTVEPATPIENERKP
;
A
#
# COMPACT_ATOMS: atom_id res chain seq x y z
N MET A 1 20.20 39.56 52.35
CA MET A 1 19.87 39.65 50.92
C MET A 1 20.23 38.32 50.26
N LYS A 2 19.24 37.48 49.95
CA LYS A 2 19.43 36.09 49.46
C LYS A 2 19.39 36.10 47.93
N LYS A 3 20.52 35.84 47.29
CA LYS A 3 20.65 35.68 45.83
C LYS A 3 20.13 34.30 45.45
N TYR A 4 18.92 34.22 44.90
CA TYR A 4 18.44 33.02 44.22
C TYR A 4 19.04 33.01 42.81
N LEU A 5 20.08 32.18 42.63
CA LEU A 5 20.64 31.85 41.33
C LEU A 5 19.64 30.89 40.65
N PHE A 6 18.86 31.42 39.72
CA PHE A 6 17.87 30.66 38.96
C PHE A 6 18.62 29.78 37.95
N TRP A 7 18.75 28.49 38.28
CA TRP A 7 19.20 27.45 37.35
C TRP A 7 18.13 27.27 36.25
N LEU A 8 18.26 28.00 35.15
CA LEU A 8 17.59 27.69 33.88
C LEU A 8 18.34 26.54 33.21
N GLY A 9 18.09 25.33 33.72
CA GLY A 9 18.47 24.11 33.03
C GLY A 9 17.63 23.98 31.75
N LEU A 10 18.25 24.27 30.62
CA LEU A 10 17.75 23.98 29.28
C LEU A 10 17.48 22.48 29.14
N LEU A 11 16.25 22.05 29.41
CA LEU A 11 15.70 20.80 28.90
C LEU A 11 15.43 21.01 27.41
N ALA A 12 16.50 21.05 26.60
CA ALA A 12 16.38 20.92 25.16
C ALA A 12 15.94 19.48 24.86
N GLY A 13 14.63 19.27 24.77
CA GLY A 13 14.08 18.03 24.27
C GLY A 13 14.63 17.79 22.87
N VAL A 14 15.26 16.63 22.67
CA VAL A 14 15.66 16.16 21.34
C VAL A 14 14.40 16.03 20.48
N ALA A 15 14.17 17.02 19.62
CA ALA A 15 13.22 16.87 18.53
C ALA A 15 13.78 15.77 17.61
N GLN A 16 13.19 14.59 17.67
CA GLN A 16 13.51 13.52 16.74
C GLN A 16 13.04 13.98 15.36
N ALA A 17 13.99 14.41 14.54
CA ALA A 17 13.75 14.71 13.14
C ALA A 17 13.36 13.41 12.42
N ALA A 18 12.39 13.51 11.51
CA ALA A 18 12.04 12.39 10.65
C ALA A 18 13.24 12.00 9.79
N GLU A 19 13.56 10.71 9.73
CA GLU A 19 14.69 10.17 8.99
C GLU A 19 14.17 9.47 7.72
N TRP A 20 14.03 10.24 6.65
CA TRP A 20 13.46 9.75 5.40
C TRP A 20 14.49 8.95 4.59
N GLN A 21 14.25 7.65 4.45
CA GLN A 21 15.01 6.77 3.56
C GLN A 21 14.26 6.56 2.26
N ALA A 22 14.88 6.88 1.13
CA ALA A 22 14.33 6.61 -0.19
C ALA A 22 14.26 5.10 -0.47
N LEU A 23 13.14 4.67 -1.05
CA LEU A 23 12.93 3.30 -1.54
C LEU A 23 13.18 3.24 -3.04
N ARG A 24 13.81 2.16 -3.50
CA ARG A 24 14.00 1.87 -4.93
C ARG A 24 12.90 0.92 -5.39
N LEU A 25 11.81 1.50 -5.89
CA LEU A 25 10.67 0.77 -6.44
C LEU A 25 10.60 1.02 -7.95
N ASN A 26 10.05 0.07 -8.71
CA ASN A 26 9.72 0.25 -10.11
C ASN A 26 8.39 1.02 -10.24
N ASP A 27 8.43 2.30 -9.88
CA ASP A 27 7.31 3.25 -9.95
C ASP A 27 7.86 4.61 -10.39
N PRO A 28 7.13 5.39 -11.20
CA PRO A 28 7.59 6.73 -11.59
C PRO A 28 7.62 7.72 -10.42
N ASN A 29 6.89 7.47 -9.33
CA ASN A 29 6.86 8.34 -8.15
C ASN A 29 8.05 8.04 -7.22
N LEU A 30 8.46 9.05 -6.46
CA LEU A 30 9.51 8.88 -5.46
C LEU A 30 8.92 8.47 -4.13
N HIS A 31 9.35 7.31 -3.63
CA HIS A 31 8.90 6.76 -2.36
C HIS A 31 9.98 6.87 -1.29
N SER A 32 9.59 7.18 -0.07
CA SER A 32 10.49 7.19 1.08
C SER A 32 9.75 6.73 2.34
N ILE A 33 10.48 6.17 3.30
CA ILE A 33 9.94 5.76 4.60
C ILE A 33 10.64 6.52 5.73
N ASP A 34 9.91 6.82 6.80
CA ASP A 34 10.51 7.41 8.01
C ASP A 34 11.05 6.30 8.91
N GLN A 35 12.38 6.13 8.93
CA GLN A 35 13.05 5.09 9.71
C GLN A 35 12.88 5.29 11.21
N SER A 36 12.74 6.53 11.67
CA SER A 36 12.59 6.86 13.09
C SER A 36 11.21 6.47 13.65
N ARG A 37 10.24 6.15 12.79
CA ARG A 37 8.83 5.91 13.14
C ARG A 37 8.31 4.53 12.73
N ILE A 38 9.20 3.58 12.41
CA ILE A 38 8.80 2.21 12.13
C ILE A 38 8.51 1.49 13.44
N LEU A 39 7.31 0.95 13.57
CA LEU A 39 6.90 0.08 14.67
C LEU A 39 6.81 -1.34 14.15
N ILE A 40 7.41 -2.29 14.87
CA ILE A 40 7.42 -3.71 14.53
C ILE A 40 6.74 -4.46 15.68
N ASP A 41 5.71 -5.23 15.35
CA ASP A 41 5.00 -6.13 16.26
C ASP A 41 4.92 -7.52 15.61
N GLY A 42 5.86 -8.40 15.97
CA GLY A 42 6.00 -9.71 15.34
C GLY A 42 6.23 -9.60 13.82
N THR A 43 5.22 -9.99 13.05
CA THR A 43 5.23 -9.99 11.58
C THR A 43 4.55 -8.78 10.97
N VAL A 44 4.09 -7.84 11.80
CA VAL A 44 3.36 -6.64 11.40
C VAL A 44 4.24 -5.41 11.54
N LEU A 45 4.37 -4.63 10.47
CA LEU A 45 5.03 -3.33 10.48
C LEU A 45 3.99 -2.22 10.39
N THR A 46 4.14 -1.17 11.20
CA THR A 46 3.44 0.10 11.03
C THR A 46 4.44 1.21 10.77
N TYR A 47 4.29 1.94 9.68
CA TYR A 47 5.28 2.93 9.24
C TYR A 47 4.63 4.11 8.53
N TRP A 48 5.42 5.15 8.30
CA TRP A 48 5.06 6.28 7.46
C TRP A 48 5.80 6.18 6.13
N ARG A 49 5.04 6.36 5.04
CA ARG A 49 5.55 6.45 3.68
C ARG A 49 5.24 7.82 3.10
N LYS A 50 6.27 8.48 2.58
CA LYS A 50 6.13 9.67 1.75
C LYS A 50 6.16 9.27 0.29
N VAL A 51 5.27 9.88 -0.49
CA VAL A 51 5.21 9.74 -1.94
C VAL A 51 5.28 11.13 -2.56
N VAL A 52 6.24 11.37 -3.45
CA VAL A 52 6.26 12.55 -4.32
C VAL A 52 5.84 12.10 -5.70
N PHE A 53 4.72 12.63 -6.18
CA PHE A 53 4.16 12.19 -7.45
C PHE A 53 4.96 12.77 -8.63
N SER A 54 5.26 11.92 -9.60
CA SER A 54 5.90 12.31 -10.86
C SER A 54 5.07 13.32 -11.65
N SER A 55 3.75 13.18 -11.58
CA SER A 55 2.76 14.14 -12.08
C SER A 55 1.75 14.43 -10.96
N PRO A 56 1.32 15.69 -10.75
CA PRO A 56 0.32 15.99 -9.75
C PRO A 56 -0.98 15.21 -9.98
N GLN A 57 -1.58 14.73 -8.90
CA GLN A 57 -2.81 13.94 -8.90
C GLN A 57 -4.01 14.85 -8.64
N VAL A 58 -5.05 14.77 -9.47
CA VAL A 58 -6.29 15.54 -9.26
C VAL A 58 -7.07 14.90 -8.12
N VAL A 59 -7.38 15.69 -7.10
CA VAL A 59 -8.20 15.31 -5.94
C VAL A 59 -9.30 16.33 -5.73
N ARG A 60 -10.23 16.06 -4.80
CA ARG A 60 -11.40 16.91 -4.56
C ARG A 60 -11.05 18.38 -4.34
N GLN A 61 -9.96 18.64 -3.62
CA GLN A 61 -9.57 19.99 -3.19
C GLN A 61 -8.46 20.62 -4.05
N GLY A 62 -8.01 19.98 -5.13
CA GLY A 62 -6.99 20.54 -6.01
C GLY A 62 -6.07 19.50 -6.64
N GLN A 63 -4.80 19.87 -6.85
CA GLN A 63 -3.77 18.99 -7.40
C GLN A 63 -2.74 18.64 -6.32
N ALA A 64 -2.73 17.38 -5.89
CA ALA A 64 -1.76 16.87 -4.93
C ALA A 64 -0.42 16.60 -5.64
N ALA A 65 0.66 17.18 -5.13
CA ALA A 65 2.02 16.93 -5.59
C ALA A 65 2.74 15.87 -4.75
N SER A 66 2.27 15.63 -3.52
CA SER A 66 2.80 14.59 -2.65
C SER A 66 1.76 14.09 -1.66
N GLY A 67 2.08 12.97 -0.99
CA GLY A 67 1.28 12.43 0.10
C GLY A 67 2.14 11.80 1.19
N LEU A 68 1.62 11.81 2.41
CA LEU A 68 2.09 11.03 3.55
C LEU A 68 1.04 9.99 3.89
N PHE A 69 1.46 8.73 3.97
CA PHE A 69 0.60 7.59 4.23
C PHE A 69 1.12 6.89 5.46
N ARG A 70 0.25 6.68 6.45
CA ARG A 70 0.54 5.79 7.56
C ARG A 70 -0.06 4.43 7.25
N GLU A 71 0.78 3.41 7.21
CA GLU A 71 0.39 2.10 6.70
C GLU A 71 0.75 1.00 7.69
N ARG A 72 -0.04 -0.07 7.68
CA ARG A 72 0.23 -1.32 8.37
C ARG A 72 0.38 -2.44 7.35
N LEU A 73 1.50 -3.15 7.42
CA LEU A 73 1.83 -4.27 6.55
C LEU A 73 1.96 -5.54 7.39
N ASP A 74 1.24 -6.59 7.05
CA ASP A 74 1.42 -7.94 7.63
C ASP A 74 2.18 -8.83 6.65
N CYS A 75 3.42 -9.14 7.00
CA CYS A 75 4.34 -9.93 6.17
C CYS A 75 3.96 -11.42 6.08
N THR A 76 3.12 -11.91 6.99
CA THR A 76 2.64 -13.30 6.97
C THR A 76 1.33 -13.42 6.18
N GLN A 77 0.43 -12.45 6.33
CA GLN A 77 -0.84 -12.46 5.62
C GLN A 77 -0.77 -11.85 4.21
N HIS A 78 0.38 -11.30 3.83
CA HIS A 78 0.55 -10.56 2.58
C HIS A 78 -0.52 -9.48 2.40
N SER A 79 -0.71 -8.65 3.43
CA SER A 79 -1.78 -7.66 3.46
C SER A 79 -1.30 -6.27 3.87
N LEU A 80 -1.90 -5.25 3.26
CA LEU A 80 -1.61 -3.83 3.49
C LEU A 80 -2.89 -3.11 3.91
N LEU A 81 -2.80 -2.28 4.94
CA LEU A 81 -3.87 -1.43 5.43
C LEU A 81 -3.39 0.01 5.55
N THR A 82 -4.06 0.95 4.87
CA THR A 82 -3.80 2.38 5.07
C THR A 82 -4.52 2.84 6.33
N LEU A 83 -3.77 3.28 7.34
CA LEU A 83 -4.32 3.74 8.61
C LEU A 83 -4.76 5.20 8.55
N ASN A 84 -4.02 6.04 7.82
CA ASN A 84 -4.44 7.37 7.44
C ASN A 84 -3.53 7.93 6.35
N TRP A 85 -3.94 9.04 5.75
CA TRP A 85 -3.11 9.77 4.81
C TRP A 85 -3.39 11.27 4.83
N VAL A 86 -2.42 12.04 4.35
CA VAL A 86 -2.53 13.48 4.08
C VAL A 86 -1.90 13.75 2.73
N LEU A 87 -2.59 14.51 1.88
CA LEU A 87 -2.11 14.97 0.58
C LEU A 87 -1.74 16.44 0.64
N PHE A 88 -0.70 16.81 -0.10
CA PHE A 88 -0.15 18.17 -0.12
C PHE A 88 -0.08 18.70 -1.54
N ASP A 89 -0.30 20.01 -1.69
CA ASP A 89 -0.07 20.73 -2.94
C ASP A 89 1.44 20.90 -3.23
N ARG A 90 1.78 21.64 -4.30
CA ARG A 90 3.18 21.93 -4.67
C ARG A 90 3.90 22.84 -3.67
N LEU A 91 3.18 23.59 -2.85
CA LEU A 91 3.72 24.47 -1.81
C LEU A 91 3.87 23.75 -0.46
N GLY A 92 3.49 22.46 -0.39
CA GLY A 92 3.51 21.67 0.83
C GLY A 92 2.35 21.98 1.78
N GLN A 93 1.30 22.66 1.32
CA GLN A 93 0.10 22.89 2.11
C GLN A 93 -0.82 21.67 2.04
N PRO A 94 -1.43 21.26 3.17
CA PRO A 94 -2.35 20.13 3.19
C PRO A 94 -3.60 20.46 2.36
N LEU A 95 -3.93 19.58 1.41
CA LEU A 95 -5.11 19.68 0.54
C LEU A 95 -6.24 18.76 0.99
N ASP A 96 -5.92 17.53 1.38
CA ASP A 96 -6.94 16.54 1.73
C ASP A 96 -6.34 15.53 2.71
N GLN A 97 -7.19 14.89 3.51
CA GLN A 97 -6.75 13.89 4.48
C GLN A 97 -7.85 12.88 4.77
N SER A 98 -7.45 11.67 5.15
CA SER A 98 -8.42 10.67 5.61
C SER A 98 -8.90 10.98 7.03
N THR A 99 -10.16 10.64 7.32
CA THR A 99 -10.74 10.76 8.67
C THR A 99 -10.54 9.51 9.53
N GLY A 100 -9.82 8.52 9.02
CA GLY A 100 -9.60 7.23 9.67
C GLY A 100 -8.86 6.24 8.79
N ALA A 101 -8.73 5.02 9.30
CA ALA A 101 -8.17 3.90 8.57
C ALA A 101 -9.14 3.40 7.50
N ASP A 102 -8.58 2.78 6.47
CA ASP A 102 -9.33 1.90 5.59
C ASP A 102 -10.05 0.84 6.44
N LYS A 103 -11.21 0.39 5.97
CA LYS A 103 -12.04 -0.56 6.73
C LYS A 103 -11.40 -1.94 6.82
N GLU A 104 -10.70 -2.35 5.77
CA GLU A 104 -10.18 -3.70 5.61
C GLU A 104 -8.78 -3.67 5.00
N ALA A 105 -7.94 -4.60 5.43
CA ALA A 105 -6.62 -4.80 4.83
C ALA A 105 -6.79 -5.43 3.45
N THR A 106 -6.04 -4.93 2.47
CA THR A 106 -6.07 -5.44 1.10
C THR A 106 -4.96 -6.46 0.91
N THR A 107 -5.28 -7.61 0.31
CA THR A 107 -4.27 -8.60 -0.08
C THR A 107 -3.35 -8.03 -1.15
N ILE A 108 -2.05 -8.22 -0.96
CA ILE A 108 -1.00 -7.74 -1.85
C ILE A 108 -0.92 -8.66 -3.06
N MET A 109 -1.16 -8.09 -4.25
CA MET A 109 -1.05 -8.81 -5.51
C MET A 109 0.41 -8.94 -5.93
N PRO A 110 0.85 -10.12 -6.42
CA PRO A 110 2.18 -10.31 -6.99
C PRO A 110 2.50 -9.27 -8.06
N ASP A 111 3.77 -8.87 -8.15
CA ASP A 111 4.30 -7.89 -9.12
C ASP A 111 3.70 -6.47 -9.02
N SER A 112 2.83 -6.21 -8.04
CA SER A 112 2.30 -4.88 -7.78
C SER A 112 3.32 -3.97 -7.09
N LEU A 113 3.02 -2.66 -7.02
CA LEU A 113 3.81 -1.75 -6.21
C LEU A 113 3.83 -2.15 -4.72
N ALA A 114 2.68 -2.61 -4.20
CA ALA A 114 2.57 -3.08 -2.82
C ALA A 114 3.42 -4.33 -2.56
N ASP A 115 3.61 -5.18 -3.57
CA ASP A 115 4.49 -6.36 -3.53
C ASP A 115 5.95 -5.97 -3.36
N GLN A 116 6.42 -5.00 -4.15
CA GLN A 116 7.78 -4.49 -4.05
C GLN A 116 8.03 -3.79 -2.71
N LEU A 117 7.03 -3.03 -2.22
CA LEU A 117 7.06 -2.40 -0.91
C LEU A 117 7.13 -3.45 0.20
N GLU A 118 6.31 -4.50 0.12
CA GLU A 118 6.35 -5.61 1.07
C GLU A 118 7.73 -6.26 1.11
N VAL A 119 8.30 -6.62 -0.04
CA VAL A 119 9.64 -7.23 -0.11
C VAL A 119 10.70 -6.33 0.53
N ALA A 120 10.62 -5.01 0.33
CA ALA A 120 11.55 -4.07 0.95
C ALA A 120 11.36 -4.00 2.48
N MET A 121 10.12 -3.91 2.94
CA MET A 121 9.78 -3.70 4.34
C MET A 121 9.93 -4.97 5.20
N CYS A 122 9.47 -6.12 4.71
CA CYS A 122 9.52 -7.39 5.46
C CYS A 122 10.96 -7.90 5.66
N ARG A 123 11.92 -7.44 4.85
CA ARG A 123 13.35 -7.69 5.08
C ARG A 123 13.85 -7.04 6.38
N LEU A 124 13.25 -5.94 6.83
CA LEU A 124 13.63 -5.26 8.08
C LEU A 124 13.43 -6.14 9.31
N ILE A 125 12.47 -7.08 9.24
CA ILE A 125 12.16 -8.03 10.33
C ILE A 125 12.77 -9.42 10.07
N GLY A 126 13.71 -9.53 9.13
CA GLY A 126 14.39 -10.79 8.81
C GLY A 126 13.55 -11.81 8.07
N GLN A 127 12.31 -11.48 7.67
CA GLN A 127 11.49 -12.37 6.86
C GLN A 127 11.94 -12.33 5.40
N LYS A 128 12.38 -13.48 4.90
CA LYS A 128 12.62 -13.72 3.48
C LYS A 128 11.37 -14.36 2.91
N ARG A 129 10.76 -13.71 1.92
CA ARG A 129 9.63 -14.29 1.19
C ARG A 129 10.06 -15.62 0.56
N GLN A 130 9.33 -16.69 0.83
CA GLN A 130 9.50 -17.92 0.07
C GLN A 130 8.95 -17.68 -1.33
N PRO A 131 9.65 -18.10 -2.39
CA PRO A 131 9.12 -17.99 -3.75
C PRO A 131 7.79 -18.72 -3.80
N VAL A 132 6.72 -18.00 -4.13
CA VAL A 132 5.43 -18.61 -4.43
C VAL A 132 5.64 -19.48 -5.66
N THR A 133 5.83 -20.77 -5.44
CA THR A 133 5.89 -21.73 -6.53
C THR A 133 4.46 -21.84 -7.01
N THR A 134 4.13 -21.12 -8.08
CA THR A 134 2.86 -21.28 -8.79
C THR A 134 2.81 -22.69 -9.35
N SER A 135 2.40 -23.65 -8.53
CA SER A 135 1.87 -24.92 -9.00
C SER A 135 0.55 -24.61 -9.67
N ARG A 136 0.64 -24.25 -10.95
CA ARG A 136 -0.48 -24.26 -11.89
C ARG A 136 -1.13 -25.64 -11.75
N PRO A 137 -2.40 -25.74 -11.32
CA PRO A 137 -3.11 -26.99 -11.50
C PRO A 137 -3.31 -27.13 -13.00
N ASP A 138 -2.51 -28.00 -13.62
CA ASP A 138 -2.82 -28.56 -14.93
C ASP A 138 -4.10 -29.40 -14.78
N THR A 139 -5.25 -28.73 -14.78
CA THR A 139 -6.50 -29.40 -15.14
C THR A 139 -6.55 -29.41 -16.65
N ALA A 140 -5.96 -30.46 -17.22
CA ALA A 140 -6.28 -30.92 -18.55
C ALA A 140 -7.82 -31.04 -18.65
N SER A 141 -8.43 -30.11 -19.36
CA SER A 141 -9.81 -30.22 -19.82
C SER A 141 -9.81 -31.27 -20.95
N PRO A 142 -10.48 -32.43 -20.80
CA PRO A 142 -10.64 -33.34 -21.92
C PRO A 142 -11.61 -32.69 -22.90
N ALA A 143 -11.11 -32.48 -24.12
CA ALA A 143 -11.90 -32.09 -25.28
C ALA A 143 -13.18 -32.93 -25.39
N GLN A 144 -14.33 -32.28 -25.24
CA GLN A 144 -15.59 -32.79 -25.78
C GLN A 144 -15.75 -32.18 -27.18
N SER A 145 -15.46 -32.99 -28.18
CA SER A 145 -15.80 -32.74 -29.58
C SER A 145 -17.31 -32.47 -29.73
N PRO A 146 -17.75 -31.46 -30.49
CA PRO A 146 -19.15 -31.36 -30.87
C PRO A 146 -19.42 -32.38 -31.99
N THR A 147 -20.10 -33.47 -31.66
CA THR A 147 -20.74 -34.32 -32.67
C THR A 147 -21.95 -33.57 -33.23
N VAL A 148 -21.82 -33.14 -34.48
CA VAL A 148 -22.92 -32.73 -35.35
C VAL A 148 -23.50 -34.00 -35.97
N GLU A 149 -24.81 -34.23 -35.86
CA GLU A 149 -25.58 -34.90 -36.91
C GLU A 149 -27.05 -34.40 -36.94
N PRO A 150 -27.69 -34.35 -38.13
CA PRO A 150 -28.88 -33.54 -38.41
C PRO A 150 -30.17 -34.36 -38.47
N ALA A 151 -31.33 -33.68 -38.33
CA ALA A 151 -32.56 -33.95 -39.09
C ALA A 151 -33.66 -32.90 -38.81
N THR A 152 -34.10 -32.22 -39.88
CA THR A 152 -35.35 -31.43 -40.03
C THR A 152 -36.58 -32.35 -40.22
N PRO A 153 -37.80 -31.86 -40.56
CA PRO A 153 -38.66 -30.83 -39.98
C PRO A 153 -40.08 -31.39 -39.66
N ILE A 154 -40.88 -30.78 -38.76
CA ILE A 154 -42.35 -30.95 -38.79
C ILE A 154 -43.06 -29.61 -38.60
N GLU A 155 -43.71 -29.23 -39.70
CA GLU A 155 -44.81 -28.30 -39.85
C GLU A 155 -46.05 -28.77 -39.10
N ASN A 156 -46.71 -27.91 -38.31
CA ASN A 156 -48.17 -27.89 -38.29
C ASN A 156 -48.78 -26.60 -37.75
N GLU A 157 -49.87 -26.24 -38.43
CA GLU A 157 -50.75 -25.09 -38.27
C GLU A 157 -51.45 -24.97 -36.89
N ARG A 158 -51.97 -23.75 -36.62
CA ARG A 158 -53.42 -23.45 -36.40
C ARG A 158 -53.82 -22.67 -35.12
N LYS A 159 -54.17 -21.38 -35.35
CA LYS A 159 -55.28 -20.54 -34.80
C LYS A 159 -55.24 -19.98 -33.36
N PRO A 160 -55.97 -18.88 -33.03
CA PRO A 160 -57.35 -18.51 -33.45
C PRO A 160 -57.52 -17.49 -34.58
#